data_AF-A0A0C2BI51-F1
#
_entry.id   AF-A0A0C2BI51-F1
#
_cell.length_a   1.000
_cell.length_b   1.000
_cell.length_c   1.000
_cell.angle_alpha   90.00
_cell.angle_beta   90.00
_cell.angle_gamma   90.00
#
_symmetry.space_group_name_H-M   'P 1'
#
loop_
_entity.id
_entity.type
_entity.pdbx_description
1 polymer ?
#
loop_
_entity_poly.entity_id
_entity_poly.type
_entity_poly.pdbx_seq_one_letter_code
_entity_poly.pdbx_strand_id
1 'polypeptide(L)' 'GGGGGEPQAGGDAIPARWPAALDRLLALGGEDAVYVPGHGAAVDAAFVHAQRDALAARFGVA' A
#
# COMPACT_ATOMS: atom_id res chain seq x y z
N GLY A 1 -15.31 3.94 -8.39
CA GLY A 1 -14.90 2.63 -8.95
C GLY A 1 -14.10 1.90 -7.91
N GLY A 2 -14.54 0.71 -7.50
CA GLY A 2 -13.88 -0.07 -6.45
C GLY A 2 -12.60 -0.72 -6.99
N GLY A 3 -11.45 -0.13 -6.66
CA GLY A 3 -10.12 -0.69 -6.95
C GLY A 3 -9.47 -1.37 -5.74
N GLY A 4 -10.24 -1.67 -4.69
CA GLY A 4 -9.74 -2.30 -3.47
C GLY A 4 -9.94 -3.82 -3.49
N GLY A 5 -9.17 -4.53 -4.31
CA GLY A 5 -8.99 -5.96 -4.08
C GLY A 5 -8.15 -6.14 -2.81
N GLU A 6 -8.63 -6.97 -1.88
CA GLU A 6 -7.88 -7.36 -0.68
C GLU A 6 -6.44 -7.76 -1.07
N PRO A 7 -5.39 -7.18 -0.48
CA PRO A 7 -4.04 -7.43 -0.96
C PRO A 7 -3.71 -8.92 -0.84
N GLN A 8 -3.42 -9.57 -1.98
CA GLN A 8 -3.13 -10.99 -2.02
C GLN A 8 -1.73 -11.26 -1.46
N ALA A 9 -1.69 -11.98 -0.34
CA ALA A 9 -0.47 -12.46 0.29
C ALA A 9 -0.21 -13.92 -0.12
N GLY A 10 0.85 -14.15 -0.90
CA GLY A 10 1.39 -15.51 -1.11
C GLY A 10 1.98 -16.07 0.19
N GLY A 11 2.28 -17.38 0.23
CA GLY A 11 2.78 -18.05 1.44
C GLY A 11 4.15 -17.55 1.94
N ASP A 12 4.88 -16.80 1.13
CA ASP A 12 6.15 -16.15 1.41
C ASP A 12 6.02 -14.67 1.81
N ALA A 13 4.81 -14.11 1.74
CA ALA A 13 4.57 -12.74 2.15
C ALA A 13 4.73 -12.57 3.67
N ILE A 14 5.18 -11.38 4.07
CA ILE A 14 5.20 -10.95 5.47
C ILE A 14 4.29 -9.70 5.60
N PRO A 15 2.95 -9.88 5.69
CA PRO A 15 2.01 -8.76 5.59
C PRO A 15 2.20 -7.68 6.65
N ALA A 16 2.63 -8.06 7.85
CA ALA A 16 2.94 -7.11 8.94
C ALA A 16 4.08 -6.14 8.60
N ARG A 17 4.92 -6.42 7.59
CA ARG A 17 5.98 -5.50 7.13
C ARG A 17 5.55 -4.58 6.00
N TRP A 18 4.36 -4.78 5.44
CA TRP A 18 3.90 -4.01 4.28
C TRP A 18 3.68 -2.52 4.58
N PRO A 19 3.09 -2.10 5.73
CA PRO A 19 2.97 -0.68 6.04
C PRO A 19 4.32 0.07 5.97
N ALA A 20 5.36 -0.49 6.59
CA ALA A 20 6.70 0.08 6.55
C ALA A 20 7.34 0.09 5.14
N ALA A 21 6.96 -0.84 4.26
CA ALA A 21 7.40 -0.81 2.88
C ALA A 21 6.71 0.33 2.10
N LEU A 22 5.41 0.54 2.32
CA LEU A 22 4.65 1.63 1.72
C LEU A 22 5.14 3.00 2.21
N ASP A 23 5.48 3.14 3.50
CA ASP A 23 6.07 4.37 4.04
C ASP A 23 7.35 4.77 3.28
N ARG A 24 8.20 3.79 2.93
CA ARG A 24 9.41 4.05 2.14
C ARG A 24 9.11 4.46 0.70
N LEU A 25 8.11 3.85 0.07
CA LEU A 25 7.71 4.23 -1.29
C LEU A 25 7.17 5.66 -1.31
N LEU A 26 6.35 6.01 -0.32
CA LEU A 26 5.82 7.36 -0.15
C LEU A 26 6.92 8.40 0.08
N ALA A 27 7.92 8.07 0.89
CA ALA A 27 9.08 8.94 1.11
C ALA A 27 9.94 9.14 -0.15
N LEU A 28 9.97 8.15 -1.06
CA LEU A 28 10.73 8.22 -2.32
C LEU A 28 9.98 8.97 -3.42
N GLY A 29 8.68 8.73 -3.56
CA GLY A 29 7.86 9.34 -4.60
C GLY A 29 7.37 10.75 -4.24
N GLY A 30 7.11 10.99 -2.96
CA GLY A 30 6.44 12.21 -2.50
C GLY A 30 4.93 12.18 -2.76
N GLU A 31 4.28 13.30 -2.41
CA GLU A 31 2.82 13.47 -2.42
C GLU A 31 2.21 13.60 -3.82
N ASP A 32 2.98 14.12 -4.79
CA ASP A 32 2.53 14.31 -6.18
C ASP A 32 2.86 13.12 -7.10
N ALA A 33 3.46 12.06 -6.58
CA ALA A 33 3.83 10.89 -7.38
C ALA A 33 2.62 10.04 -7.80
N VAL A 34 2.77 9.43 -8.98
CA VAL A 34 1.86 8.39 -9.48
C VAL A 34 2.50 7.03 -9.24
N TYR A 35 1.81 6.17 -8.51
CA TYR A 35 2.25 4.82 -8.16
C TYR A 35 1.56 3.80 -9.08
N VAL A 36 2.35 2.94 -9.73
CA VAL A 36 1.83 1.92 -10.66
C VAL A 36 1.85 0.54 -9.99
N PRO A 37 0.69 -0.02 -9.61
CA PRO A 37 0.63 -1.35 -9.03
C PRO A 37 0.87 -2.43 -10.08
N GLY A 38 1.25 -3.64 -9.64
CA GLY A 38 1.42 -4.79 -10.55
C GLY A 38 0.13 -5.19 -11.30
N HIS A 39 -1.04 -4.85 -10.76
CA HIS A 39 -2.33 -5.00 -11.43
C HIS A 39 -3.26 -3.83 -11.10
N GLY A 40 -4.11 -3.44 -12.05
CA GLY A 40 -5.06 -2.34 -11.91
C GLY A 40 -4.56 -1.02 -12.51
N ALA A 41 -5.28 0.06 -12.20
CA ALA A 41 -4.94 1.40 -12.67
C ALA A 41 -3.85 2.03 -11.80
N ALA A 42 -3.12 3.00 -12.36
CA ALA A 42 -2.20 3.83 -11.58
C ALA A 42 -2.98 4.64 -10.52
N VAL A 43 -2.34 4.87 -9.37
CA VAL A 43 -2.94 5.51 -8.20
C VAL A 43 -2.07 6.65 -7.68
N ASP A 44 -2.66 7.56 -6.93
CA ASP A 44 -1.96 8.67 -6.28
C ASP A 44 -1.39 8.29 -4.90
N ALA A 45 -0.63 9.20 -4.30
CA ALA A 45 -0.09 9.02 -2.95
C ALA A 45 -1.20 8.85 -1.90
N ALA A 46 -2.35 9.52 -2.05
CA ALA A 46 -3.46 9.46 -1.10
C ALA A 46 -4.04 8.04 -1.00
N PHE A 47 -4.19 7.35 -2.13
CA PHE A 47 -4.59 5.94 -2.15
C PHE A 47 -3.59 5.06 -1.42
N VAL A 48 -2.28 5.25 -1.65
CA VAL A 48 -1.23 4.46 -1.01
C VAL A 48 -1.20 4.69 0.50
N HIS A 49 -1.40 5.93 0.96
CA HIS A 49 -1.57 6.25 2.38
C HIS A 49 -2.75 5.51 3.00
N ALA A 50 -3.93 5.55 2.36
CA ALA A 50 -5.11 4.86 2.87
C ALA A 50 -4.92 3.34 2.94
N GLN A 51 -4.22 2.75 1.96
CA GLN A 51 -3.89 1.32 1.97
C GLN A 51 -2.91 0.98 3.10
N ARG A 52 -1.89 1.82 3.32
CA ARG A 52 -0.93 1.69 4.42
C ARG A 52 -1.64 1.69 5.77
N ASP A 53 -2.57 2.61 5.98
CA ASP A 53 -3.32 2.71 7.24
C ASP A 53 -4.26 1.52 7.45
N ALA A 54 -4.93 1.06 6.40
CA ALA A 54 -5.77 -0.15 6.47
C ALA A 54 -4.95 -1.40 6.84
N LEU A 55 -3.74 -1.53 6.29
CA LEU A 55 -2.81 -2.62 6.61
C LEU A 55 -2.29 -2.51 8.05
N ALA A 56 -1.90 -1.30 8.47
CA ALA A 56 -1.45 -1.02 9.83
C ALA A 56 -2.51 -1.41 10.87
N ALA A 57 -3.76 -0.98 10.65
CA ALA A 57 -4.90 -1.33 11.50
C ALA A 57 -5.18 -2.83 11.51
N ARG A 58 -5.16 -3.49 10.35
CA ARG A 58 -5.40 -4.94 10.22
C ARG A 58 -4.38 -5.78 11.00
N PHE A 59 -3.12 -5.37 10.99
CA PHE A 59 -2.02 -6.13 11.59
C PHE A 59 -1.55 -5.59 12.95
N GLY A 60 -2.14 -4.50 13.45
CA GLY A 60 -1.80 -3.91 14.75
C GLY A 60 -0.37 -3.37 14.81
N VAL A 61 0.15 -2.83 13.70
CA VAL A 61 1.51 -2.29 13.58
C VAL A 61 1.46 -0.76 13.41
N ALA A 62 2.41 -0.06 14.02
CA ALA A 62 2.51 1.41 14.01
C ALA A 62 3.22 1.93 12.76
#